data_AF-A0A167VD90-F1
#
_entry.id   AF-A0A167VD90-F1
#
_cell.length_a   1.000
_cell.length_b   1.000
_cell.length_c   1.000
_cell.angle_alpha   90.00
_cell.angle_beta   90.00
_cell.angle_gamma   90.00
#
_symmetry.space_group_name_H-M   'P 1'
#
loop_
_entity.id
_entity.type
_entity.pdbx_description
1 polymer ?
#
loop_
_entity_poly.entity_id
_entity_poly.type
_entity_poly.pdbx_seq_one_letter_code
_entity_poly.pdbx_strand_id
1 'polypeptide(L)'
;MLVSVQPSTWRQLGLGVAVSYSMFGLSGILFPERAAESAFGIVVNRAQHDGNDSTADAATLLTPLVGVRDLTIAAALAMLYRRRLNWEMGFVIVSRTIFCAADTAVIARQKGLRE
;
A
#
# COMPACT_ATOMS: atom_id res chain seq x y z
N MET A 1 -19.57 5.16 23.42
CA MET A 1 -19.98 3.80 22.97
C MET A 1 -18.93 3.30 21.98
N LEU A 2 -18.05 2.40 22.40
CA LEU A 2 -17.21 1.67 21.45
C LEU A 2 -18.13 0.70 20.71
N VAL A 3 -18.41 0.99 19.44
CA VAL A 3 -19.20 0.12 18.57
C VAL A 3 -18.51 -1.26 18.54
N SER A 4 -19.17 -2.27 19.08
CA SER A 4 -18.72 -3.66 18.97
C SER A 4 -18.84 -4.07 17.51
N VAL A 5 -17.70 -4.13 16.81
CA VAL A 5 -17.66 -4.59 15.42
C VAL A 5 -17.93 -6.10 15.41
N GLN A 6 -19.03 -6.51 14.79
CA GLN A 6 -19.39 -7.91 14.70
C GLN A 6 -18.31 -8.73 13.97
N PRO A 7 -17.96 -9.95 14.42
CA PRO A 7 -16.87 -10.73 13.82
C PRO A 7 -17.02 -11.01 12.31
N SER A 8 -18.25 -11.08 11.81
CA SER A 8 -18.54 -11.25 10.37
C SER A 8 -18.12 -10.03 9.53
N THR A 9 -18.13 -8.83 10.12
CA THR A 9 -17.74 -7.59 9.46
C THR A 9 -16.25 -7.61 9.11
N TRP A 10 -15.40 -8.03 10.05
CA TRP A 10 -13.97 -8.18 9.81
C TRP A 10 -13.64 -9.17 8.71
N ARG A 11 -14.46 -10.21 8.57
CA ARG A 11 -14.29 -11.23 7.54
C ARG A 11 -14.57 -10.68 6.14
N GLN A 12 -15.66 -9.93 5.96
CA GLN A 12 -15.99 -9.33 4.66
C GLN A 12 -15.03 -8.19 4.32
N LEU A 13 -14.74 -7.31 5.29
CA LEU A 13 -13.76 -6.23 5.12
C LEU A 13 -12.39 -6.79 4.77
N GLY A 14 -11.91 -7.78 5.51
CA GLY A 14 -10.60 -8.36 5.28
C GLY A 14 -10.47 -9.06 3.91
N LEU A 15 -11.55 -9.65 3.39
CA LEU A 15 -11.53 -10.23 2.05
C LEU A 15 -11.47 -9.15 0.96
N GLY A 16 -12.28 -8.09 1.09
CA GLY A 16 -12.20 -6.95 0.17
C GLY A 16 -10.84 -6.26 0.20
N VAL A 17 -10.31 -6.03 1.41
CA VAL A 17 -8.99 -5.43 1.63
C VAL A 17 -7.89 -6.33 1.05
N ALA A 18 -7.97 -7.65 1.19
CA ALA A 18 -7.01 -8.58 0.59
C ALA A 18 -7.03 -8.52 -0.94
N VAL A 19 -8.20 -8.42 -1.57
CA VAL A 19 -8.32 -8.28 -3.03
C VAL A 19 -7.66 -6.98 -3.48
N SER A 20 -7.96 -5.85 -2.82
CA SER A 20 -7.37 -4.55 -3.16
C SER A 20 -5.84 -4.58 -3.02
N TYR A 21 -5.31 -5.09 -1.91
CA TYR A 21 -3.87 -5.20 -1.71
C TYR A 21 -3.20 -6.19 -2.66
N SER A 22 -3.90 -7.24 -3.10
CA SER A 22 -3.38 -8.14 -4.15
C SER A 22 -3.22 -7.40 -5.48
N MET A 23 -4.20 -6.58 -5.84
CA MET A 23 -4.18 -5.79 -7.08
C MET A 23 -3.07 -4.73 -7.05
N PHE A 24 -2.91 -4.01 -5.94
CA PHE A 24 -1.81 -3.05 -5.74
C PHE A 24 -0.44 -3.74 -5.70
N GLY A 25 -0.35 -4.89 -5.05
CA GLY A 25 0.88 -5.67 -5.03
C GLY A 25 1.32 -6.13 -6.41
N LEU A 26 0.39 -6.70 -7.18
CA LEU A 26 0.62 -7.16 -8.55
C LEU A 26 0.97 -5.99 -9.49
N SER A 27 0.30 -4.84 -9.38
CA SER A 27 0.60 -3.70 -10.25
C SER A 27 2.00 -3.14 -10.00
N GLY A 28 2.42 -3.02 -8.73
CA GLY A 28 3.76 -2.54 -8.37
C GLY A 28 4.89 -3.49 -8.79
N ILE A 29 4.62 -4.81 -8.84
CA ILE A 29 5.61 -5.82 -9.25
C ILE A 29 5.68 -5.96 -10.78
N LEU A 30 4.53 -6.04 -11.45
CA LEU A 30 4.47 -6.31 -12.90
C LEU A 30 4.71 -5.07 -13.75
N PHE A 31 4.29 -3.90 -13.26
CA PHE A 31 4.35 -2.64 -14.01
C PHE A 31 4.92 -1.51 -13.13
N PRO A 32 6.17 -1.62 -12.63
CA PRO A 32 6.73 -0.69 -11.66
C PRO A 32 6.82 0.75 -12.20
N GLU A 33 7.13 0.95 -13.48
CA GLU A 33 7.23 2.31 -14.08
C GLU A 33 5.85 3.01 -14.11
N ARG A 34 4.79 2.29 -14.52
CA ARG A 34 3.42 2.83 -14.52
C ARG A 34 2.86 3.00 -13.12
N ALA A 35 3.21 2.11 -12.20
CA ALA A 35 2.82 2.23 -10.79
C ALA A 35 3.52 3.43 -10.14
N ALA A 36 4.79 3.68 -10.46
CA ALA A 36 5.53 4.84 -9.98
C ALA A 36 4.94 6.15 -10.51
N GLU A 37 4.59 6.19 -11.79
CA GLU A 37 3.95 7.35 -12.42
C GLU A 37 2.56 7.61 -11.82
N SER A 38 1.71 6.59 -11.74
CA SER A 38 0.33 6.74 -11.29
C SER A 38 0.21 6.99 -9.78
N ALA A 39 1.06 6.38 -8.95
CA ALA A 39 0.97 6.47 -7.49
C ALA A 39 1.82 7.61 -6.91
N PHE A 40 2.98 7.89 -7.51
CA PHE A 40 3.93 8.88 -6.99
C PHE A 40 4.12 10.08 -7.92
N GLY A 41 3.53 10.10 -9.12
CA GLY A 41 3.70 11.18 -10.10
C GLY A 41 5.10 11.24 -10.69
N ILE A 42 5.90 10.18 -10.52
CA ILE A 42 7.29 10.13 -10.96
C ILE A 42 7.29 9.63 -12.41
N VAL A 43 7.39 10.57 -13.35
CA VAL A 43 7.57 10.25 -14.77
C VAL A 43 9.02 9.83 -14.97
N VAL A 44 9.26 8.51 -15.05
CA VAL A 44 10.58 7.95 -15.40
C VAL A 44 10.79 8.09 -16.90
N ASN A 45 11.16 9.30 -17.34
CA ASN A 45 11.44 9.56 -18.74
C ASN A 45 12.89 9.15 -19.06
N ARG A 46 13.07 7.98 -19.69
CA ARG A 46 14.40 7.47 -20.12
C ARG A 46 15.17 8.41 -21.05
N ALA A 47 14.51 9.42 -21.62
CA ALA A 47 15.09 10.37 -22.58
C ALA A 47 15.64 11.67 -21.97
N GLN A 48 15.37 11.98 -20.69
CA GLN A 48 15.81 13.21 -20.05
C GLN A 48 16.88 12.90 -19.00
N HIS A 49 18.12 12.76 -19.46
CA HIS A 49 19.31 12.66 -18.63
C HIS A 49 19.69 14.06 -18.09
N ASP A 50 18.82 14.64 -17.27
CA ASP A 50 19.07 15.89 -16.54
C ASP A 50 19.12 15.60 -15.04
N GLY A 51 20.31 15.26 -14.55
CA GLY A 51 20.79 15.54 -13.19
C GLY A 51 20.10 14.92 -11.96
N ASN A 52 18.99 14.19 -12.09
CA ASN A 52 18.25 13.63 -10.94
C ASN A 52 18.11 12.09 -10.97
N ASP A 53 19.08 11.41 -11.60
CA ASP A 53 19.15 9.95 -11.78
C ASP A 53 18.79 9.17 -10.49
N SER A 54 19.19 9.68 -9.32
CA SER A 54 18.94 9.07 -8.01
C SER A 54 17.45 8.86 -7.69
N THR A 55 16.57 9.75 -8.13
CA THR A 55 15.13 9.67 -7.80
C THR A 55 14.35 8.74 -8.73
N ALA A 56 14.69 8.72 -10.01
CA ALA A 56 14.12 7.78 -10.97
C ALA A 56 14.57 6.34 -10.67
N ASP A 57 15.83 6.16 -10.29
CA ASP A 57 16.39 4.85 -9.92
C ASP A 57 15.82 4.37 -8.57
N ALA A 58 15.70 5.27 -7.58
CA ALA A 58 15.02 4.96 -6.32
C ALA A 58 13.54 4.60 -6.53
N ALA A 59 12.81 5.30 -7.40
CA ALA A 59 11.41 4.97 -7.68
C ALA A 59 11.27 3.58 -8.31
N THR A 60 12.19 3.21 -9.19
CA THR A 60 12.21 1.90 -9.87
C THR A 60 12.49 0.76 -8.88
N LEU A 61 13.30 0.99 -7.86
CA LEU A 61 13.60 0.00 -6.80
C LEU A 61 12.56 -0.04 -5.68
N LEU A 62 12.00 1.11 -5.30
CA LEU A 62 11.06 1.23 -4.19
C LEU A 62 9.65 0.75 -4.58
N THR A 63 9.22 0.95 -5.82
CA THR A 63 7.89 0.55 -6.30
C THR A 63 7.62 -0.96 -6.22
N PRO A 64 8.50 -1.86 -6.68
CA PRO A 64 8.29 -3.30 -6.50
C PRO A 64 8.36 -3.70 -5.02
N LEU A 65 9.18 -3.01 -4.21
CA LEU A 65 9.27 -3.25 -2.76
C LEU A 65 7.95 -2.94 -2.05
N VAL A 66 7.30 -1.83 -2.44
CA VAL A 66 5.94 -1.46 -2.03
C VAL A 66 4.94 -2.52 -2.49
N GLY A 67 5.08 -3.03 -3.71
CA GLY A 67 4.24 -4.10 -4.23
C GLY A 67 4.33 -5.40 -3.41
N VAL A 68 5.54 -5.83 -3.04
CA VAL A 68 5.76 -7.02 -2.20
C VAL A 68 5.13 -6.87 -0.81
N ARG A 69 5.24 -5.67 -0.21
CA ARG A 69 4.58 -5.36 1.07
C ARG A 69 3.06 -5.55 0.96
N ASP A 70 2.46 -5.00 -0.08
CA ASP A 70 1.01 -5.07 -0.29
C ASP A 70 0.56 -6.53 -0.56
N LEU A 71 1.33 -7.29 -1.34
CA LEU A 71 1.06 -8.72 -1.56
C LEU A 71 1.20 -9.55 -0.27
N THR A 72 2.16 -9.20 0.59
CA THR A 72 2.35 -9.85 1.90
C THR A 72 1.14 -9.64 2.81
N ILE A 73 0.58 -8.42 2.81
CA ILE A 73 -0.64 -8.10 3.58
C ILE A 73 -1.83 -8.88 3.02
N ALA A 74 -1.97 -8.94 1.69
CA ALA A 74 -3.02 -9.73 1.06
C ALA A 74 -2.92 -11.24 1.42
N ALA A 75 -1.71 -11.79 1.38
CA ALA A 75 -1.44 -13.17 1.78
C ALA A 75 -1.76 -13.42 3.26
N ALA A 76 -1.37 -12.50 4.15
CA ALA A 76 -1.69 -12.57 5.58
C ALA A 76 -3.21 -12.57 5.81
N LEU A 77 -3.95 -11.66 5.17
CA LEU A 77 -5.41 -11.60 5.28
C LEU A 77 -6.08 -12.85 4.70
N ALA A 78 -5.59 -13.37 3.57
CA ALA A 78 -6.10 -14.61 2.99
C ALA A 78 -5.87 -15.82 3.91
N MET A 79 -4.71 -15.90 4.58
CA MET A 79 -4.40 -16.96 5.52
C MET A 79 -5.25 -16.87 6.79
N LEU A 80 -5.44 -15.67 7.34
CA LEU A 80 -6.30 -15.43 8.51
C LEU A 80 -7.78 -15.70 8.19
N TYR A 81 -8.23 -15.34 6.98
CA TYR A 81 -9.55 -15.68 6.47
C TYR A 81 -9.76 -17.20 6.45
N ARG A 82 -8.79 -17.95 5.92
CA ARG A 82 -8.83 -19.43 5.90
C ARG A 82 -8.90 -20.04 7.30
N ARG A 83 -8.22 -19.44 8.29
CA ARG A 83 -8.23 -19.89 9.70
C ARG A 83 -9.44 -19.38 10.51
N ARG A 84 -10.32 -18.56 9.91
CA ARG A 84 -11.47 -17.89 10.56
C ARG A 84 -11.08 -17.03 11.78
N LEU A 85 -9.88 -16.47 11.77
CA LEU A 85 -9.31 -15.62 12.81
C LEU A 85 -9.71 -14.15 12.58
N ASN A 86 -10.98 -13.84 12.85
CA ASN A 86 -11.58 -12.56 12.46
C ASN A 86 -11.00 -11.35 13.22
N TRP A 87 -10.58 -11.54 14.48
CA TRP A 87 -10.05 -10.44 15.30
C TRP A 87 -8.64 -10.04 14.85
N GLU A 88 -7.84 -11.04 14.52
CA GLU A 88 -6.49 -10.92 13.99
C GLU A 88 -6.51 -10.27 12.60
N MET A 89 -7.50 -10.60 11.76
CA MET A 89 -7.74 -9.87 10.51
C MET A 89 -7.98 -8.38 10.78
N GLY A 90 -8.82 -8.07 11.77
CA GLY A 90 -9.08 -6.69 12.16
C GLY A 90 -7.82 -5.95 12.61
N PHE A 91 -6.95 -6.61 13.38
CA PHE A 91 -5.67 -6.04 13.81
C PHE A 91 -4.78 -5.68 12.62
N VAL A 92 -4.64 -6.58 11.63
CA VAL A 92 -3.85 -6.33 10.43
C VAL A 92 -4.41 -5.15 9.62
N ILE A 93 -5.74 -5.10 9.44
CA ILE A 93 -6.40 -4.01 8.71
C ILE A 93 -6.18 -2.67 9.42
N VAL A 94 -6.43 -2.60 10.74
CA VAL A 94 -6.29 -1.36 11.52
C VAL A 94 -4.83 -0.90 11.54
N SER A 95 -3.88 -1.81 11.77
CA SER A 95 -2.45 -1.50 11.73
C SER A 95 -2.07 -0.85 10.41
N ARG A 96 -2.53 -1.41 9.29
CA ARG A 96 -2.23 -0.90 7.97
C ARG A 96 -2.88 0.46 7.68
N THR A 97 -4.11 0.67 8.13
CA THR A 97 -4.79 1.96 8.04
C THR A 97 -4.03 3.05 8.80
N ILE A 98 -3.48 2.74 9.97
CA ILE A 98 -2.66 3.67 10.76
C ILE A 98 -1.39 4.04 9.99
N PHE A 99 -0.68 3.07 9.41
CA PHE A 99 0.48 3.36 8.54
C PHE A 99 0.10 4.29 7.39
N CYS A 100 -1.03 4.03 6.71
CA CYS A 100 -1.48 4.86 5.60
C CYS A 100 -1.81 6.30 6.03
N ALA A 101 -2.44 6.47 7.20
CA ALA A 101 -2.71 7.77 7.77
C ALA A 101 -1.42 8.53 8.13
N ALA A 102 -0.44 7.82 8.70
CA ALA A 102 0.88 8.39 9.03
C ALA A 102 1.62 8.85 7.76
N ASP A 103 1.68 8.02 6.72
CA ASP A 103 2.30 8.35 5.44
C ASP A 103 1.66 9.61 4.82
N THR A 104 0.33 9.68 4.84
CA THR A 104 -0.42 10.85 4.35
C THR A 104 -0.11 12.12 5.14
N ALA A 105 -0.03 12.01 6.47
CA ALA A 105 0.28 13.15 7.34
C ALA A 105 1.72 13.67 7.11
N VAL A 106 2.68 12.77 6.90
CA VAL A 106 4.06 13.14 6.58
C VAL A 106 4.12 13.89 5.25
N ILE A 107 3.48 13.36 4.20
CA ILE A 107 3.44 14.01 2.89
C ILE A 107 2.73 15.37 2.96
N ALA A 108 1.61 15.45 3.67
CA ALA A 108 0.88 16.71 3.86
C ALA A 108 1.75 17.77 4.56
N ARG A 109 2.50 17.38 5.61
CA ARG A 109 3.45 18.28 6.28
C ARG A 109 4.59 18.72 5.37
N GLN A 110 5.14 17.82 4.56
CA GLN A 110 6.19 18.17 3.60
C GLN A 110 5.71 19.14 2.53
N LYS A 111 4.47 19.00 2.05
CA LYS A 111 3.86 19.94 1.10
C LYS A 111 3.63 21.31 1.72
N GLY A 112 3.06 21.37 2.92
CA GLY A 112 2.83 22.64 3.62
C GLY A 112 4.09 23.37 4.10
N LEU A 113 5.26 22.72 4.08
CA LEU A 113 6.57 23.37 4.31
C LEU A 113 7.23 23.88 3.01
N ARG A 114 6.69 23.52 1.85
CA ARG A 114 7.18 23.94 0.52
C ARG A 114 6.43 25.12 -0.07
N GLU A 115 5.30 25.49 0.52
CA GLU A 115 4.51 26.71 0.23
C GLU A 115 4.88 27.83 1.20
#